data_AF-A0A447T6B9-F1
#
_entry.id   AF-A0A447T6B9-F1
#
_cell.length_a   1.000
_cell.length_b   1.000
_cell.length_c   1.000
_cell.angle_alpha   90.00
_cell.angle_beta   90.00
_cell.angle_gamma   90.00
#
_symmetry.space_group_name_H-M   'P 1'
#
loop_
_entity.id
_entity.type
_entity.pdbx_description
1 polymer ?
#
loop_
_entity_poly.entity_id
_entity_poly.type
_entity_poly.pdbx_seq_one_letter_code
_entity_poly.pdbx_strand_id
1 'polypeptide(L)'
;MSSQVKIPLGIYYQSSPTLFYPSIWRKMMHRISGRIITICNRVLKILLGKRAPIIMRLRRDIEIVQSGFIQDEKLCDGKNIPVVWINCLERNDVKDYILAHADMRSGDTSTRWSLDALKPESIFLFVESHKPTKAKFHLEFDIFKHGICVDLAMRSNAIILQLTSKTSQNNLTAEKPINNQHIVIELPTITRLDKWPQQFEQQTVIGFVNLGLDKDTALQRTKARIEMANKLASMRLK
;
A
#
# COMPACT_ATOMS: atom_id res chain seq x y z
N MET A 1 18.35 -29.49 23.23
CA MET A 1 17.76 -30.04 21.98
C MET A 1 16.90 -28.94 21.38
N SER A 2 17.35 -28.32 20.29
CA SER A 2 16.65 -27.20 19.64
C SER A 2 15.65 -27.77 18.63
N SER A 3 14.37 -27.70 18.97
CA SER A 3 13.27 -28.07 18.08
C SER A 3 12.97 -26.90 17.15
N GLN A 4 13.44 -27.00 15.90
CA GLN A 4 13.01 -26.11 14.83
C GLN A 4 11.54 -26.38 14.51
N VAL A 5 10.67 -25.43 14.84
CA VAL A 5 9.26 -25.45 14.46
C VAL A 5 9.16 -25.02 13.00
N LYS A 6 8.80 -25.95 12.12
CA LYS A 6 8.41 -25.68 10.73
C LYS A 6 7.01 -25.07 10.72
N ILE A 7 6.90 -23.81 10.32
CA ILE A 7 5.62 -23.12 10.08
C ILE A 7 5.18 -23.42 8.64
N PRO A 8 3.92 -23.78 8.37
CA PRO A 8 3.46 -24.09 7.01
C PRO A 8 3.28 -22.82 6.17
N LEU A 9 3.71 -22.92 4.91
CA LEU A 9 3.72 -21.88 3.89
C LEU A 9 2.29 -21.37 3.57
N GLY A 10 2.12 -20.04 3.66
CA GLY A 10 0.92 -19.35 3.21
C GLY A 10 0.76 -19.37 1.68
N ILE A 11 -0.49 -19.38 1.22
CA ILE A 11 -0.87 -19.41 -0.20
C ILE A 11 -0.66 -18.00 -0.79
N TYR A 12 0.21 -17.89 -1.80
CA TYR A 12 0.47 -16.64 -2.53
C TYR A 12 -0.41 -16.53 -3.78
N TYR A 13 -1.10 -15.40 -3.95
CA TYR A 13 -1.91 -15.11 -5.13
C TYR A 13 -1.12 -14.21 -6.09
N GLN A 14 -0.77 -14.72 -7.27
CA GLN A 14 -0.07 -13.96 -8.32
C GLN A 14 -1.09 -13.55 -9.38
N SER A 15 -1.10 -12.27 -9.78
CA SER A 15 -1.90 -11.84 -10.95
C SER A 15 -1.11 -10.88 -11.83
N SER A 16 -1.10 -11.18 -13.13
CA SER A 16 -0.77 -10.29 -14.24
C SER A 16 -1.61 -10.73 -15.44
N PRO A 17 -2.12 -9.80 -16.24
CA PRO A 17 -1.66 -9.77 -17.63
C PRO A 17 -1.41 -8.36 -18.20
N THR A 18 -0.64 -8.40 -19.29
CA THR A 18 -0.11 -7.34 -20.15
C THR A 18 -1.16 -6.39 -20.76
N LEU A 19 -0.81 -5.11 -20.83
CA LEU A 19 -1.60 -4.02 -21.43
C LEU A 19 -1.52 -4.03 -22.97
N PHE A 20 -2.68 -3.98 -23.63
CA PHE A 20 -2.82 -3.65 -25.05
C PHE A 20 -3.91 -2.55 -25.17
N TYR A 21 -3.54 -1.37 -25.68
CA TYR A 21 -4.45 -0.21 -25.81
C TYR A 21 -5.09 -0.15 -27.21
N PRO A 22 -6.42 -0.03 -27.35
CA PRO A 22 -7.06 0.28 -28.63
C PRO A 22 -7.18 1.80 -28.91
N SER A 23 -6.96 2.17 -30.17
CA SER A 23 -6.89 3.51 -30.78
C SER A 23 -8.18 4.36 -30.75
N ILE A 24 -9.24 3.88 -30.09
CA ILE A 24 -10.59 4.48 -30.14
C ILE A 24 -10.72 5.70 -29.20
N TRP A 25 -9.93 5.76 -28.14
CA TRP A 25 -9.96 6.86 -27.15
C TRP A 25 -9.47 8.22 -27.70
N ARG A 26 -8.69 8.24 -28.79
CA ARG A 26 -8.18 9.49 -29.39
C ARG A 26 -9.24 10.30 -30.14
N LYS A 27 -10.29 9.66 -30.67
CA LYS A 27 -11.29 10.34 -31.50
C LYS A 27 -12.45 10.96 -30.70
N MET A 28 -12.74 10.45 -29.49
CA MET A 28 -13.89 10.90 -28.70
C MET A 28 -13.62 12.18 -27.88
N MET A 29 -12.35 12.41 -27.48
CA MET A 29 -11.95 13.58 -26.67
C MET A 29 -11.87 14.91 -27.45
N HIS A 30 -11.95 14.89 -28.78
CA HIS A 30 -11.75 16.09 -29.61
C HIS A 30 -13.00 16.98 -29.81
N ARG A 31 -14.21 16.51 -29.46
CA ARG A 31 -15.46 17.22 -29.81
C ARG A 31 -16.15 18.00 -28.67
N ILE A 32 -15.79 17.82 -27.40
CA ILE A 32 -16.48 18.48 -26.27
C ILE A 32 -15.55 19.42 -25.48
N SER A 33 -14.25 19.45 -25.76
CA SER A 33 -13.26 20.02 -24.85
C SER A 33 -12.79 21.46 -25.15
N GLY A 34 -13.10 22.04 -26.32
CA GLY A 34 -12.43 23.27 -26.77
C GLY A 34 -12.75 24.57 -25.99
N ARG A 35 -13.97 24.72 -25.47
CA ARG A 35 -14.41 25.99 -24.84
C ARG A 35 -14.41 25.96 -23.31
N ILE A 36 -14.73 24.83 -22.69
CA ILE A 36 -14.76 24.69 -21.22
C ILE A 36 -13.32 24.55 -20.67
N ILE A 37 -12.44 23.82 -21.35
CA ILE A 37 -11.03 23.69 -20.93
C ILE A 37 -10.30 25.04 -21.05
N THR A 38 -10.60 25.84 -22.07
CA THR A 38 -9.95 27.14 -22.26
C THR A 38 -10.33 28.14 -21.16
N ILE A 39 -11.58 28.13 -20.68
CA ILE A 39 -12.03 29.00 -19.58
C ILE A 39 -11.44 28.53 -18.24
N CYS A 40 -11.49 27.24 -17.94
CA CYS A 40 -10.85 26.69 -16.74
C CYS A 40 -9.34 26.96 -16.71
N ASN A 41 -8.64 26.80 -17.83
CA ASN A 41 -7.19 27.08 -17.90
C ASN A 41 -6.85 28.56 -17.81
N ARG A 42 -7.73 29.48 -18.25
CA ARG A 42 -7.52 30.92 -18.09
C ARG A 42 -7.69 31.35 -16.63
N VAL A 43 -8.71 30.82 -15.96
CA VAL A 43 -8.97 31.07 -14.53
C VAL A 43 -7.87 30.44 -13.66
N LEU A 44 -7.43 29.21 -13.98
CA LEU A 44 -6.29 28.59 -13.29
C LEU A 44 -4.97 29.36 -13.49
N LYS A 45 -4.69 29.87 -14.69
CA LYS A 45 -3.48 30.68 -14.95
C LYS A 45 -3.48 32.04 -14.25
N ILE A 46 -4.66 32.62 -14.04
CA ILE A 46 -4.82 33.90 -13.34
C ILE A 46 -4.72 33.70 -11.82
N LEU A 47 -5.28 32.60 -11.29
CA LEU A 47 -5.22 32.26 -9.87
C LEU A 47 -3.85 31.70 -9.43
N LEU A 48 -3.14 30.99 -10.31
CA LEU A 48 -1.86 30.34 -10.02
C LEU A 48 -0.69 31.07 -10.69
N GLY A 49 -0.55 32.36 -10.39
CA GLY A 49 0.50 33.23 -10.93
C GLY A 49 1.86 32.54 -11.08
N LYS A 50 2.27 32.32 -12.33
CA LYS A 50 3.65 32.12 -12.84
C LYS A 50 4.67 31.35 -11.99
N ARG A 51 4.26 30.37 -11.19
CA ARG A 51 5.12 29.27 -10.76
C ARG A 51 4.27 28.01 -10.75
N ALA A 52 4.47 27.14 -11.73
CA ALA A 52 4.06 25.75 -11.58
C ALA A 52 4.59 25.30 -10.20
N PRO A 53 3.78 24.67 -9.33
CA PRO A 53 4.34 24.07 -8.13
C PRO A 53 5.37 23.08 -8.63
N ILE A 54 6.65 23.40 -8.40
CA ILE A 54 7.70 22.40 -8.45
C ILE A 54 7.25 21.41 -7.39
N ILE A 55 6.63 20.32 -7.82
CA ILE A 55 6.36 19.17 -6.97
C ILE A 55 7.76 18.63 -6.69
N MET A 56 8.42 19.22 -5.67
CA MET A 56 9.54 18.59 -5.02
C MET A 56 8.94 17.32 -4.42
N ARG A 57 9.02 16.23 -5.19
CA ARG A 57 8.87 14.87 -4.69
C ARG A 57 10.04 14.69 -3.71
N LEU A 58 9.87 15.22 -2.49
CA LEU A 58 10.79 14.95 -1.40
C LEU A 58 10.84 13.42 -1.34
N ARG A 59 12.01 12.83 -1.60
CA ARG A 59 12.26 11.38 -1.70
C ARG A 59 12.07 10.68 -0.34
N ARG A 60 10.89 10.83 0.26
CA ARG A 60 10.53 10.24 1.55
C ARG A 60 9.68 8.98 1.39
N ASP A 61 9.18 8.75 0.19
CA ASP A 61 8.35 7.59 -0.12
C ASP A 61 9.25 6.36 -0.30
N ILE A 62 8.83 5.28 0.33
CA ILE A 62 9.44 3.96 0.22
C ILE A 62 8.52 3.12 -0.66
N GLU A 63 9.11 2.51 -1.68
CA GLU A 63 8.38 1.64 -2.60
C GLU A 63 8.05 0.31 -1.93
N ILE A 64 6.78 -0.09 -2.04
CA ILE A 64 6.31 -1.43 -1.70
C ILE A 64 6.48 -2.30 -2.94
N VAL A 65 7.37 -3.28 -2.87
CA VAL A 65 7.65 -4.19 -3.98
C VAL A 65 6.64 -5.34 -3.99
N GLN A 66 6.26 -5.82 -2.80
CA GLN A 66 5.32 -6.92 -2.62
C GLN A 66 4.53 -6.75 -1.32
N SER A 67 3.34 -7.35 -1.26
CA SER A 67 2.53 -7.46 -0.05
C SER A 67 2.02 -8.89 0.15
N GLY A 68 1.77 -9.25 1.41
CA GLY A 68 1.20 -10.52 1.84
C GLY A 68 0.66 -10.38 3.26
N PHE A 69 0.47 -11.50 3.94
CA PHE A 69 0.11 -11.51 5.35
C PHE A 69 0.63 -12.77 6.03
N ILE A 70 0.75 -12.71 7.36
CA ILE A 70 1.01 -13.85 8.21
C ILE A 70 -0.01 -13.93 9.33
N GLN A 71 -0.12 -15.09 9.95
CA GLN A 71 -0.81 -15.28 11.21
C GLN A 71 0.17 -15.84 12.22
N ASP A 72 0.12 -15.32 13.43
CA ASP A 72 0.89 -15.81 14.56
C ASP A 72 0.02 -15.69 15.81
N GLU A 73 -0.22 -16.79 16.51
CA GLU A 73 -1.03 -16.83 17.73
C GLU A 73 -0.53 -15.86 18.82
N LYS A 74 0.78 -15.56 18.81
CA LYS A 74 1.43 -14.70 19.79
C LYS A 74 1.43 -13.23 19.39
N LEU A 75 1.04 -12.90 18.15
CA LEU A 75 1.00 -11.53 17.65
C LEU A 75 -0.43 -11.12 17.30
N CYS A 76 -0.84 -9.92 17.70
CA CYS A 76 -2.13 -9.32 17.34
C CYS A 76 -3.34 -10.25 17.56
N ASP A 77 -3.34 -11.06 18.62
CA ASP A 77 -4.40 -12.02 18.96
C ASP A 77 -4.70 -13.05 17.85
N GLY A 78 -3.66 -13.53 17.15
CA GLY A 78 -3.81 -14.52 16.08
C GLY A 78 -4.43 -13.97 14.79
N LYS A 79 -4.61 -12.65 14.68
CA LYS A 79 -5.15 -12.00 13.47
C LYS A 79 -4.19 -12.12 12.29
N ASN A 80 -4.72 -11.97 11.08
CA ASN A 80 -3.91 -11.74 9.89
C ASN A 80 -3.20 -10.39 9.98
N ILE A 81 -1.86 -10.41 10.05
CA ILE A 81 -1.01 -9.23 10.05
C ILE A 81 -0.42 -9.07 8.65
N PRO A 82 -0.62 -7.93 7.98
CA PRO A 82 -0.04 -7.71 6.67
C PRO A 82 1.49 -7.61 6.75
N VAL A 83 2.15 -8.16 5.73
CA VAL A 83 3.58 -8.02 5.49
C VAL A 83 3.78 -7.25 4.20
N VAL A 84 4.60 -6.21 4.24
CA VAL A 84 5.03 -5.47 3.05
C VAL A 84 6.53 -5.55 2.89
N TRP A 85 6.97 -5.94 1.69
CA TRP A 85 8.37 -5.93 1.31
C TRP A 85 8.70 -4.58 0.72
N ILE A 86 9.70 -3.92 1.30
CA ILE A 86 10.07 -2.57 0.96
C ILE A 86 11.47 -2.48 0.39
N ASN A 87 11.63 -1.64 -0.63
CA ASN A 87 12.93 -1.33 -1.22
C ASN A 87 13.52 -0.08 -0.57
N CYS A 88 14.63 -0.25 0.16
CA CYS A 88 15.32 0.83 0.87
C CYS A 88 16.67 1.21 0.24
N LEU A 89 16.93 0.90 -1.04
CA LEU A 89 18.23 1.16 -1.68
C LEU A 89 18.63 2.65 -1.65
N GLU A 90 17.67 3.56 -1.79
CA GLU A 90 17.93 5.01 -1.71
C GLU A 90 17.72 5.58 -0.29
N ARG A 91 17.40 4.73 0.70
CA ARG A 91 16.93 5.13 2.03
C ARG A 91 17.59 4.30 3.12
N ASN A 92 18.91 4.49 3.23
CA ASN A 92 19.74 3.83 4.25
C ASN A 92 19.24 4.13 5.68
N ASP A 93 18.68 5.31 5.94
CA ASP A 93 18.08 5.64 7.24
C ASP A 93 16.93 4.69 7.64
N VAL A 94 16.10 4.29 6.68
CA VAL A 94 14.99 3.33 6.90
C VAL A 94 15.54 1.92 7.02
N LYS A 95 16.55 1.56 6.22
CA LYS A 95 17.23 0.28 6.31
C LYS A 95 17.87 0.09 7.70
N ASP A 96 18.62 1.08 8.16
CA ASP A 96 19.29 1.07 9.46
C ASP A 96 18.27 1.01 10.60
N TYR A 97 17.15 1.70 10.48
CA TYR A 97 16.02 1.61 11.41
C TYR A 97 15.45 0.20 11.54
N ILE A 98 15.26 -0.51 10.43
CA ILE A 98 14.78 -1.90 10.46
C ILE A 98 15.84 -2.84 11.05
N LEU A 99 17.11 -2.69 10.64
CA LEU A 99 18.18 -3.55 11.11
C LEU A 99 18.50 -3.33 12.59
N ALA A 100 18.43 -2.11 13.10
CA ALA A 100 18.68 -1.81 14.51
C ALA A 100 17.66 -2.48 15.46
N HIS A 101 16.46 -2.78 14.98
CA HIS A 101 15.46 -3.55 15.76
C HIS A 101 15.75 -5.05 15.83
N ALA A 102 16.67 -5.58 15.02
CA ALA A 102 17.10 -6.97 15.16
C ALA A 102 17.78 -7.19 16.54
N ASP A 103 18.49 -6.18 17.03
CA ASP A 103 19.20 -6.21 18.31
C ASP A 103 18.38 -5.57 19.45
N MET A 104 17.49 -4.61 19.12
CA MET A 104 16.64 -3.91 20.07
C MET A 104 15.17 -4.31 19.93
N ARG A 105 14.64 -5.01 20.94
CA ARG A 105 13.26 -5.55 20.92
C ARG A 105 12.14 -4.51 20.95
N SER A 106 12.43 -3.25 21.27
CA SER A 106 11.43 -2.19 21.34
C SER A 106 11.92 -0.88 20.75
N GLY A 107 10.99 -0.14 20.17
CA GLY A 107 11.22 1.17 19.58
C GLY A 107 10.11 2.15 19.94
N ASP A 108 10.32 3.40 19.58
CA ASP A 108 9.33 4.47 19.70
C ASP A 108 9.01 4.95 18.29
N THR A 109 7.78 4.69 17.84
CA THR A 109 7.34 4.95 16.48
C THR A 109 5.92 5.50 16.51
N SER A 110 5.73 6.63 15.85
CA SER A 110 4.43 7.21 15.56
C SER A 110 4.01 6.89 14.14
N THR A 111 2.73 6.54 13.96
CA THR A 111 2.17 6.22 12.66
C THR A 111 0.88 6.99 12.40
N ARG A 112 0.60 7.28 11.13
CA ARG A 112 -0.65 7.93 10.72
C ARG A 112 -0.99 7.60 9.27
N TRP A 113 -2.24 7.24 9.02
CA TRP A 113 -2.76 7.13 7.66
C TRP A 113 -3.11 8.51 7.08
N SER A 114 -2.90 8.68 5.78
CA SER A 114 -3.35 9.87 5.07
C SER A 114 -3.82 9.50 3.66
N LEU A 115 -4.89 10.17 3.24
CA LEU A 115 -5.27 10.24 1.84
C LEU A 115 -4.65 11.50 1.22
N ASP A 116 -4.24 11.41 -0.03
CA ASP A 116 -3.79 12.56 -0.82
C ASP A 116 -4.87 12.89 -1.86
N ALA A 117 -5.37 14.12 -1.84
CA ALA A 117 -6.37 14.59 -2.80
C ALA A 117 -5.82 14.60 -4.24
N LEU A 118 -4.49 14.71 -4.41
CA LEU A 118 -3.84 14.71 -5.71
C LEU A 118 -3.56 13.30 -6.25
N LYS A 119 -3.56 12.30 -5.37
CA LYS A 119 -3.37 10.87 -5.69
C LYS A 119 -4.48 10.03 -5.06
N PRO A 120 -5.73 10.16 -5.53
CA PRO A 120 -6.88 9.46 -4.95
C PRO A 120 -6.77 7.93 -5.03
N GLU A 121 -5.95 7.41 -5.94
CA GLU A 121 -5.63 5.99 -6.11
C GLU A 121 -4.65 5.45 -5.05
N SER A 122 -4.03 6.33 -4.26
CA SER A 122 -3.03 5.99 -3.25
C SER A 122 -3.50 6.32 -1.84
N ILE A 123 -3.04 5.52 -0.88
CA ILE A 123 -3.09 5.83 0.55
C ILE A 123 -1.68 5.75 1.13
N PHE A 124 -1.37 6.65 2.04
CA PHE A 124 -0.03 6.78 2.62
C PHE A 124 -0.03 6.40 4.09
N LEU A 125 0.91 5.56 4.50
CA LEU A 125 1.25 5.37 5.90
C LEU A 125 2.48 6.19 6.24
N PHE A 126 2.31 7.20 7.07
CA PHE A 126 3.40 8.00 7.63
C PHE A 126 4.00 7.24 8.80
N VAL A 127 5.32 7.10 8.81
CA VAL A 127 6.08 6.48 9.90
C VAL A 127 7.16 7.46 10.34
N GLU A 128 7.14 7.81 11.62
CA GLU A 128 8.18 8.59 12.27
C GLU A 128 8.68 7.83 13.50
N SER A 129 9.94 7.41 13.44
CA SER A 129 10.61 6.75 14.56
C SER A 129 11.57 7.69 15.28
N HIS A 130 11.57 7.58 16.61
CA HIS A 130 12.51 8.25 17.50
C HIS A 130 13.56 7.30 18.08
N LYS A 131 13.25 5.99 18.20
CA LYS A 131 14.13 4.93 18.71
C LYS A 131 13.91 3.63 17.93
N PRO A 132 14.95 2.80 17.71
CA PRO A 132 16.34 2.96 18.17
C PRO A 132 17.13 3.98 17.34
N THR A 133 16.68 4.27 16.12
CA THR A 133 17.27 5.28 15.23
C THR A 133 16.19 6.19 14.69
N LYS A 134 16.52 7.46 14.45
CA LYS A 134 15.57 8.42 13.88
C LYS A 134 15.37 8.14 12.39
N ALA A 135 14.13 7.87 12.00
CA ALA A 135 13.74 7.70 10.60
C ALA A 135 12.38 8.33 10.35
N LYS A 136 12.19 8.96 9.19
CA LYS A 136 10.90 9.50 8.75
C LYS A 136 10.64 9.11 7.31
N PHE A 137 9.58 8.37 7.06
CA PHE A 137 9.27 7.89 5.72
C PHE A 137 7.77 7.67 5.55
N HIS A 138 7.35 7.59 4.30
CA HIS A 138 5.99 7.21 3.96
C HIS A 138 6.00 5.93 3.14
N LEU A 139 5.02 5.09 3.36
CA LEU A 139 4.72 3.96 2.49
C LEU A 139 3.54 4.35 1.60
N GLU A 140 3.74 4.34 0.28
CA GLU A 140 2.69 4.59 -0.70
C GLU A 140 2.02 3.27 -1.09
N PHE A 141 0.75 3.13 -0.74
CA PHE A 141 -0.06 1.98 -1.12
C PHE A 141 -0.99 2.36 -2.26
N ASP A 142 -0.77 1.79 -3.44
CA ASP A 142 -1.79 1.72 -4.50
C ASP A 142 -3.01 0.97 -3.94
N ILE A 143 -4.16 1.64 -3.86
CA ILE A 143 -5.38 1.09 -3.22
C ILE A 143 -5.92 -0.10 -4.01
N PHE A 144 -5.83 -0.06 -5.35
CA PHE A 144 -6.28 -1.16 -6.19
C PHE A 144 -5.40 -2.40 -6.03
N LYS A 145 -4.09 -2.25 -5.82
CA LYS A 145 -3.18 -3.39 -5.61
C LYS A 145 -3.18 -3.86 -4.17
N HIS A 146 -3.06 -2.93 -3.23
CA HIS A 146 -2.76 -3.20 -1.82
C HIS A 146 -3.93 -2.98 -0.86
N GLY A 147 -5.15 -2.66 -1.35
CA GLY A 147 -6.27 -2.34 -0.46
C GLY A 147 -6.61 -3.41 0.58
N ILE A 148 -6.48 -4.70 0.24
CA ILE A 148 -6.64 -5.79 1.23
C ILE A 148 -5.57 -5.71 2.33
N CYS A 149 -4.32 -5.42 1.96
CA CYS A 149 -3.22 -5.25 2.90
C CYS A 149 -3.48 -4.07 3.87
N VAL A 150 -3.98 -2.95 3.34
CA VAL A 150 -4.35 -1.77 4.15
C VAL A 150 -5.51 -2.09 5.09
N ASP A 151 -6.55 -2.78 4.61
CA ASP A 151 -7.69 -3.18 5.45
C ASP A 151 -7.26 -4.12 6.59
N LEU A 152 -6.39 -5.10 6.29
CA LEU A 152 -5.81 -5.96 7.31
C LEU A 152 -4.96 -5.19 8.31
N ALA A 153 -4.18 -4.19 7.86
CA ALA A 153 -3.35 -3.37 8.74
C ALA A 153 -4.21 -2.60 9.75
N MET A 154 -5.29 -1.97 9.28
CA MET A 154 -6.22 -1.22 10.12
C MET A 154 -6.98 -2.10 11.12
N ARG A 155 -7.19 -3.39 10.83
CA ARG A 155 -7.95 -4.31 11.71
C ARG A 155 -7.06 -5.10 12.67
N SER A 156 -5.83 -5.41 12.24
CA SER A 156 -4.82 -6.03 13.09
C SER A 156 -4.10 -5.03 13.99
N ASN A 157 -4.24 -3.72 13.71
CA ASN A 157 -3.49 -2.64 14.35
C ASN A 157 -1.97 -2.82 14.21
N ALA A 158 -1.53 -3.48 13.14
CA ALA A 158 -0.12 -3.75 12.91
C ALA A 158 0.19 -3.88 11.42
N ILE A 159 1.45 -3.65 11.08
CA ILE A 159 2.02 -3.97 9.78
C ILE A 159 3.45 -4.43 9.95
N ILE A 160 3.86 -5.43 9.18
CA ILE A 160 5.23 -5.93 9.17
C ILE A 160 5.95 -5.34 7.98
N LEU A 161 7.06 -4.65 8.24
CA LEU A 161 7.95 -4.17 7.19
C LEU A 161 9.11 -5.15 7.05
N GLN A 162 9.28 -5.71 5.86
CA GLN A 162 10.35 -6.64 5.53
C GLN A 162 11.28 -5.99 4.50
N LEU A 163 12.58 -5.95 4.78
CA LEU A 163 13.54 -5.48 3.79
C LEU A 163 13.62 -6.45 2.62
N THR A 164 13.67 -5.92 1.39
CA THR A 164 14.10 -6.66 0.20
C THR A 164 15.31 -5.99 -0.45
N SER A 165 16.21 -6.81 -0.98
CA SER A 165 17.33 -6.36 -1.80
C SER A 165 16.96 -6.22 -3.28
N LYS A 166 15.74 -6.62 -3.68
CA LYS A 166 15.29 -6.63 -5.07
C LYS A 166 14.56 -5.33 -5.43
N THR A 167 14.92 -4.80 -6.60
CA THR A 167 14.29 -3.64 -7.24
C THR A 167 13.11 -4.00 -8.15
N SER A 168 12.80 -5.29 -8.33
CA SER A 168 11.83 -5.74 -9.33
C SER A 168 10.90 -6.82 -8.81
N GLN A 169 9.61 -6.66 -9.10
CA GLN A 169 8.54 -7.63 -8.86
C GLN A 169 8.78 -8.99 -9.57
N ASN A 170 9.53 -9.00 -10.68
CA ASN A 170 9.59 -10.17 -11.57
C ASN A 170 10.56 -11.27 -11.11
N ASN A 171 11.36 -11.02 -10.07
CA ASN A 171 12.32 -12.00 -9.55
C ASN A 171 12.01 -12.45 -8.11
N LEU A 172 10.82 -12.16 -7.58
CA LEU A 172 10.43 -12.58 -6.22
C LEU A 172 9.95 -14.04 -6.23
N THR A 173 10.85 -14.96 -6.59
CA THR A 173 10.70 -16.37 -6.28
C THR A 173 10.71 -16.53 -4.77
N ALA A 174 9.52 -16.65 -4.16
CA ALA A 174 9.28 -17.13 -2.80
C ALA A 174 10.45 -16.84 -1.83
N GLU A 175 10.82 -15.57 -1.67
CA GLU A 175 12.05 -15.23 -0.96
C GLU A 175 11.86 -15.36 0.54
N LYS A 176 12.23 -16.55 1.05
CA LYS A 176 12.48 -16.93 2.45
C LYS A 176 11.33 -16.65 3.44
N PRO A 177 11.15 -17.49 4.48
CA PRO A 177 10.33 -17.11 5.62
C PRO A 177 10.78 -15.76 6.17
N ILE A 178 9.87 -15.03 6.83
CA ILE A 178 10.18 -13.82 7.60
C ILE A 178 11.53 -14.03 8.29
N ASN A 179 12.52 -13.25 7.88
CA ASN A 179 13.90 -13.40 8.34
C ASN A 179 14.17 -12.35 9.43
N ASN A 180 15.39 -12.26 9.98
CA ASN A 180 15.71 -11.27 11.01
C ASN A 180 15.78 -9.81 10.50
N GLN A 181 15.28 -9.50 9.30
CA GLN A 181 15.31 -8.18 8.67
C GLN A 181 13.90 -7.62 8.49
N HIS A 182 13.07 -7.81 9.52
CA HIS A 182 11.74 -7.24 9.60
C HIS A 182 11.51 -6.53 10.93
N ILE A 183 10.50 -5.67 10.93
CA ILE A 183 9.94 -5.07 12.14
C ILE A 183 8.42 -5.14 12.09
N VAL A 184 7.81 -5.28 13.27
CA VAL A 184 6.38 -5.08 13.46
C VAL A 184 6.17 -3.64 13.90
N ILE A 185 5.35 -2.90 13.16
CA ILE A 185 4.95 -1.54 13.50
C ILE A 185 3.52 -1.57 14.00
N GLU A 186 3.30 -1.08 15.21
CA GLU A 186 1.98 -0.88 15.77
C GLU A 186 1.27 0.32 15.10
N LEU A 187 -0.01 0.13 14.80
CA LEU A 187 -0.90 1.14 14.24
C LEU A 187 -1.95 1.50 15.28
N PRO A 188 -1.88 2.68 15.90
CA PRO A 188 -2.86 3.09 16.89
C PRO A 188 -4.27 3.13 16.28
N THR A 189 -5.29 2.68 17.03
CA THR A 189 -6.69 2.66 16.56
C THR A 189 -7.19 4.02 16.08
N ILE A 190 -6.67 5.12 16.66
CA ILE A 190 -6.99 6.50 16.26
C ILE A 190 -6.54 6.84 14.83
N THR A 191 -5.67 6.03 14.22
CA THR A 191 -5.22 6.23 12.83
C THR A 191 -6.21 5.71 11.79
N ARG A 192 -7.30 5.06 12.21
CA ARG A 192 -8.32 4.53 11.28
C ARG A 192 -8.98 5.64 10.49
N LEU A 193 -9.16 5.41 9.19
CA LEU A 193 -9.84 6.34 8.30
C LEU A 193 -11.32 5.98 8.18
N ASP A 194 -12.22 6.84 8.66
CA ASP A 194 -13.67 6.60 8.62
C ASP A 194 -14.19 6.32 7.21
N LYS A 195 -13.62 7.01 6.22
CA LYS A 195 -13.99 6.88 4.80
C LYS A 195 -13.29 5.74 4.07
N TRP A 196 -12.46 4.94 4.76
CA TRP A 196 -11.70 3.87 4.13
C TRP A 196 -12.56 2.88 3.33
N PRO A 197 -13.68 2.34 3.85
CA PRO A 197 -14.47 1.38 3.09
C PRO A 197 -14.99 1.95 1.77
N GLN A 198 -15.46 3.21 1.79
CA GLN A 198 -15.94 3.91 0.60
C GLN A 198 -14.81 4.15 -0.40
N GLN A 199 -13.64 4.60 0.08
CA GLN A 199 -12.48 4.85 -0.77
C GLN A 199 -11.99 3.54 -1.41
N PHE A 200 -11.91 2.46 -0.63
CA PHE A 200 -11.45 1.16 -1.12
C PHE A 200 -12.39 0.62 -2.18
N GLU A 201 -13.71 0.68 -1.97
CA GLU A 201 -14.70 0.29 -2.98
C GLU A 201 -14.56 1.12 -4.27
N GLN A 202 -14.55 2.45 -4.15
CA GLN A 202 -14.47 3.36 -5.30
C GLN A 202 -13.21 3.12 -6.14
N GLN A 203 -12.04 3.07 -5.51
CA GLN A 203 -10.78 2.84 -6.21
C GLN A 203 -10.67 1.43 -6.77
N THR A 204 -11.33 0.45 -6.13
CA THR A 204 -11.37 -0.92 -6.66
C THR A 204 -12.20 -1.01 -7.95
N VAL A 205 -13.36 -0.34 -8.00
CA VAL A 205 -14.18 -0.26 -9.21
C VAL A 205 -13.39 0.43 -10.33
N ILE A 206 -12.77 1.59 -10.04
CA ILE A 206 -11.96 2.33 -11.02
C ILE A 206 -10.82 1.45 -11.55
N GLY A 207 -10.11 0.73 -10.68
CA GLY A 207 -9.04 -0.17 -11.09
C GLY A 207 -9.52 -1.29 -12.02
N PHE A 208 -10.66 -1.92 -11.74
CA PHE A 208 -11.23 -2.94 -12.62
C PHE A 208 -11.69 -2.36 -13.97
N VAL A 209 -12.31 -1.17 -13.98
CA VAL A 209 -12.69 -0.49 -15.24
C VAL A 209 -11.44 -0.15 -16.06
N ASN A 210 -10.35 0.29 -15.42
CA ASN A 210 -9.08 0.55 -16.09
C ASN A 210 -8.42 -0.72 -16.67
N LEU A 211 -8.78 -1.89 -16.16
CA LEU A 211 -8.41 -3.20 -16.74
C LEU A 211 -9.33 -3.63 -17.90
N GLY A 212 -10.32 -2.81 -18.28
CA GLY A 212 -11.20 -3.06 -19.42
C GLY A 212 -12.50 -3.78 -19.08
N LEU A 213 -12.84 -3.96 -17.81
CA LEU A 213 -14.13 -4.52 -17.40
C LEU A 213 -15.24 -3.49 -17.58
N ASP A 214 -16.44 -3.95 -17.95
CA ASP A 214 -17.63 -3.10 -17.88
C ASP A 214 -17.97 -2.76 -16.42
N LYS A 215 -18.76 -1.72 -16.22
CA LYS A 215 -19.06 -1.16 -14.89
C LYS A 215 -19.78 -2.18 -13.98
N ASP A 216 -20.69 -2.98 -14.52
CA ASP A 216 -21.48 -3.91 -13.72
C ASP A 216 -20.61 -5.10 -13.28
N THR A 217 -19.79 -5.64 -14.20
CA THR A 217 -18.80 -6.66 -13.86
C THR A 217 -17.77 -6.12 -12.86
N ALA A 218 -17.30 -4.88 -13.02
CA ALA A 218 -16.37 -4.25 -12.08
C ALA A 218 -16.96 -4.11 -10.67
N LEU A 219 -18.24 -3.75 -10.55
CA LEU A 219 -18.96 -3.69 -9.28
C LEU A 219 -19.07 -5.07 -8.63
N GLN A 220 -19.43 -6.11 -9.39
CA GLN A 220 -19.50 -7.49 -8.89
C GLN A 220 -18.14 -7.99 -8.39
N ARG A 221 -17.06 -7.75 -9.14
CA ARG A 221 -15.70 -8.11 -8.75
C ARG A 221 -15.23 -7.34 -7.52
N THR A 222 -15.62 -6.07 -7.40
CA THR A 222 -15.33 -5.25 -6.20
C THR A 222 -15.99 -5.82 -4.96
N LYS A 223 -17.28 -6.19 -5.03
CA LYS A 223 -17.99 -6.83 -3.92
C LYS A 223 -17.31 -8.11 -3.47
N ALA A 224 -16.96 -8.99 -4.41
CA ALA A 224 -16.24 -10.23 -4.11
C ALA A 224 -14.87 -9.96 -3.44
N ARG A 225 -14.16 -8.91 -3.87
CA ARG A 225 -12.88 -8.51 -3.28
C ARG A 225 -13.03 -7.98 -1.85
N ILE A 226 -14.05 -7.17 -1.57
CA ILE A 226 -14.36 -6.66 -0.23
C ILE A 226 -14.78 -7.82 0.68
N GLU A 227 -15.59 -8.74 0.19
CA GLU A 227 -15.97 -9.95 0.92
C GLU A 227 -14.75 -10.80 1.28
N MET A 228 -13.82 -10.98 0.33
CA MET A 228 -12.55 -11.67 0.59
C MET A 228 -11.73 -10.96 1.68
N ALA A 229 -11.64 -9.62 1.64
CA ALA A 229 -10.95 -8.84 2.67
C ALA A 229 -11.60 -9.04 4.05
N ASN A 230 -12.92 -8.97 4.14
CA ASN A 230 -13.68 -9.23 5.38
C ASN A 230 -13.47 -10.66 5.89
N LYS A 231 -13.48 -11.64 4.99
CA LYS A 231 -13.23 -13.04 5.33
C LYS A 231 -11.83 -13.20 5.92
N LEU A 232 -10.80 -12.68 5.26
CA LEU A 232 -9.42 -12.70 5.78
C LEU A 232 -9.32 -12.01 7.14
N ALA A 233 -9.93 -10.83 7.30
CA ALA A 233 -9.91 -10.11 8.57
C ALA A 233 -10.59 -10.87 9.73
N SER A 234 -11.56 -11.73 9.41
CA SER A 234 -12.27 -12.55 10.41
C SER A 234 -11.51 -13.81 10.82
N MET A 235 -10.53 -14.26 10.03
CA MET A 235 -9.71 -15.43 10.35
C MET A 235 -8.77 -15.12 11.51
N ARG A 236 -8.74 -16.03 12.50
CA ARG A 236 -7.82 -16.00 13.63
C ARG A 236 -7.29 -17.40 13.91
N LEU A 237 -6.00 -17.50 14.19
CA LEU A 237 -5.46 -18.69 14.82
C LEU A 237 -5.97 -18.76 16.28
N LYS A 238 -6.25 -19.96 16.76
CA LYS A 238 -6.78 -20.25 18.09
C LYS A 238 -5.79 -21.07 18.87
#